data_AF-A0A644RX20-F1
#
_entry.id   AF-A0A644RX20-F1
#
_cell.length_a   1.000
_cell.length_b   1.000
_cell.length_c   1.000
_cell.angle_alpha   90.00
_cell.angle_beta   90.00
_cell.angle_gamma   90.00
#
_symmetry.space_group_name_H-M   'P 1'
#
loop_
_entity.id
_entity.type
_entity.pdbx_description
1 polymer ?
#
loop_
_entity_poly.entity_id
_entity_poly.type
_entity_poly.pdbx_seq_one_letter_code
_entity_poly.pdbx_strand_id
1 'polypeptide(L)' 'MVNKPTPEQVKDARIKAGLSIQEAADRFGFTYTAWQAKETNGKTSRGLAAGTYELLLLLAGEHPEYELVKKK' A
#
# COMPACT_ATOMS: atom_id res chain seq x y z
N MET A 1 -7.18 -11.59 -11.13
CA MET A 1 -7.21 -12.22 -9.78
C MET A 1 -6.29 -11.40 -8.90
N VAL A 2 -6.82 -10.49 -8.07
CA VAL A 2 -5.95 -9.67 -7.23
C VAL A 2 -5.56 -10.49 -6.01
N ASN A 3 -4.38 -11.09 -6.07
CA ASN A 3 -3.80 -11.79 -4.92
C ASN A 3 -3.59 -10.77 -3.80
N LYS A 4 -4.02 -11.15 -2.58
CA LYS A 4 -3.74 -10.36 -1.37
C LYS A 4 -2.23 -10.10 -1.33
N PRO A 5 -1.77 -8.83 -1.27
CA PRO A 5 -0.35 -8.55 -1.25
C PRO A 5 0.27 -9.07 0.03
N THR A 6 1.52 -9.51 -0.06
CA THR A 6 2.30 -9.86 1.13
C THR A 6 2.69 -8.58 1.90
N PRO A 7 2.92 -8.68 3.22
CA PRO A 7 3.44 -7.56 4.02
C PRO A 7 4.72 -6.93 3.42
N GLU A 8 5.59 -7.75 2.83
CA GLU A 8 6.82 -7.31 2.15
C GLU A 8 6.52 -6.49 0.89
N GLN A 9 5.57 -6.94 0.07
CA GLN A 9 5.13 -6.21 -1.13
C GLN A 9 4.49 -4.85 -0.78
N VAL A 10 3.71 -4.78 0.30
CA VAL A 10 3.14 -3.51 0.79
C VAL A 10 4.25 -2.57 1.24
N LYS A 11 5.24 -3.08 1.96
CA LYS A 11 6.39 -2.30 2.42
C LYS A 11 7.21 -1.75 1.25
N ASP A 12 7.53 -2.60 0.28
CA ASP A 12 8.30 -2.22 -0.90
C ASP A 12 7.57 -1.16 -1.74
N ALA A 13 6.29 -1.39 -2.03
CA ALA A 13 5.45 -0.43 -2.75
C ALA A 13 5.35 0.92 -2.01
N ARG A 14 5.24 0.92 -0.67
CA ARG A 14 5.26 2.17 0.12
C ARG A 14 6.57 2.92 -0.03
N ILE A 15 7.70 2.23 0.07
CA ILE A 15 9.03 2.84 -0.06
C ILE A 15 9.20 3.44 -1.45
N LYS A 16 8.76 2.73 -2.50
CA LYS A 16 8.81 3.21 -3.89
C LYS A 16 7.85 4.36 -4.16
N ALA A 17 6.69 4.39 -3.52
CA ALA A 17 5.79 5.54 -3.51
C ALA A 17 6.39 6.77 -2.78
N GLY A 18 7.57 6.64 -2.16
CA GLY A 18 8.20 7.71 -1.41
C GLY A 18 7.43 8.08 -0.14
N LEU A 19 6.54 7.20 0.34
CA LEU A 19 5.69 7.46 1.48
C LEU A 19 6.33 6.97 2.77
N SER A 20 6.27 7.78 3.82
CA SER A 20 6.55 7.32 5.18
C SER A 20 5.43 6.39 5.69
N ILE A 21 5.70 5.56 6.71
CA ILE A 21 4.65 4.74 7.36
C ILE A 21 3.47 5.61 7.81
N GLN A 22 3.78 6.79 8.38
CA GLN A 22 2.77 7.75 8.82
C GLN A 22 1.99 8.38 7.65
N GLU A 23 2.65 8.73 6.55
CA GLU A 23 1.97 9.30 5.37
C GLU A 23 1.08 8.28 4.67
N ALA A 24 1.54 7.03 4.58
CA ALA A 24 0.71 5.95 4.09
C ALA A 24 -0.50 5.74 5.03
N ALA A 25 -0.27 5.65 6.34
CA ALA A 25 -1.36 5.53 7.30
C ALA A 25 -2.39 6.66 7.15
N ASP A 26 -1.96 7.93 7.10
CA ASP A 26 -2.82 9.10 6.90
C ASP A 26 -3.60 9.01 5.58
N ARG A 27 -2.90 8.73 4.47
CA ARG A 27 -3.49 8.67 3.13
C ARG A 27 -4.53 7.58 2.96
N PHE A 28 -4.35 6.47 3.68
CA PHE A 28 -5.27 5.33 3.64
C PHE A 28 -6.25 5.32 4.83
N GLY A 29 -6.24 6.35 5.69
CA GLY A 29 -7.15 6.47 6.83
C GLY A 29 -6.90 5.45 7.95
N PHE A 30 -5.68 4.94 8.06
CA PHE A 30 -5.24 4.04 9.12
C PHE A 30 -4.40 4.76 10.17
N THR A 31 -4.24 4.14 11.34
CA THR A 31 -3.24 4.58 12.30
C THR A 31 -1.86 4.03 11.92
N TYR A 32 -0.79 4.71 12.37
CA TYR A 32 0.59 4.27 12.17
C TYR A 32 0.80 2.79 12.55
N THR A 33 0.29 2.39 13.72
CA THR A 33 0.40 1.01 14.23
C THR A 33 -0.39 0.01 13.40
N ALA A 34 -1.56 0.39 12.89
CA ALA A 34 -2.36 -0.46 12.01
C ALA A 34 -1.66 -0.68 10.66
N TRP A 35 -1.06 0.37 10.10
CA TRP A 35 -0.27 0.28 8.87
C TRP A 35 1.00 -0.54 9.09
N GLN A 36 1.76 -0.24 10.13
CA GLN A 36 2.96 -1.00 10.49
C GLN A 36 2.64 -2.49 10.70
N ALA A 37 1.51 -2.82 11.35
CA ALA A 37 1.07 -4.20 11.52
C ALA A 37 0.78 -4.89 10.18
N LYS A 38 0.31 -4.16 9.17
CA LYS A 38 0.11 -4.68 7.80
C LYS A 38 1.43 -4.98 7.09
N GLU A 39 2.50 -4.24 7.40
CA GLU A 39 3.85 -4.43 6.85
C GLU A 39 4.72 -5.44 7.63
N THR A 40 4.45 -5.67 8.91
CA THR A 40 5.28 -6.55 9.77
C THR A 40 4.62 -7.89 10.09
N ASN A 41 3.30 -7.94 10.16
CA ASN A 41 2.59 -9.14 10.61
C ASN A 41 1.43 -9.46 9.67
N GLY A 42 1.68 -10.40 8.75
CA GLY A 42 0.62 -11.16 8.06
C GLY A 42 -0.34 -11.91 9.01
N LYS A 43 -0.17 -11.78 10.33
CA LYS A 43 -1.06 -12.31 11.38
C LYS A 43 -2.38 -11.56 11.55
N THR A 44 -2.58 -10.41 10.91
CA THR A 44 -3.95 -9.87 10.80
C THR A 44 -4.65 -10.65 9.68
N SER A 45 -5.67 -11.44 10.02
CA SER A 45 -6.45 -12.24 9.04
C SER A 45 -7.03 -11.43 7.87
N ARG A 46 -7.01 -10.10 8.00
CA ARG A 46 -7.28 -9.11 6.96
C ARG A 46 -5.97 -8.47 6.50
N GLY A 47 -5.33 -9.04 5.48
CA GLY A 47 -4.27 -8.36 4.73
C GLY A 47 -4.76 -7.02 4.15
N LEU A 48 -3.84 -6.23 3.56
CA LEU A 48 -4.24 -5.02 2.85
C LEU A 48 -5.24 -5.41 1.74
N ALA A 49 -6.34 -4.66 1.61
CA ALA A 49 -7.30 -4.94 0.56
C ALA A 49 -6.65 -4.75 -0.82
N ALA A 50 -7.02 -5.59 -1.78
CA ALA A 50 -6.58 -5.53 -3.17
C ALA A 50 -6.58 -4.10 -3.74
N GLY A 51 -7.72 -3.41 -3.66
CA GLY A 51 -7.84 -2.04 -4.18
C GLY A 51 -6.95 -1.01 -3.46
N THR A 52 -6.68 -1.19 -2.16
CA THR A 52 -5.75 -0.35 -1.41
C THR A 52 -4.31 -0.57 -1.89
N TYR A 53 -3.96 -1.81 -2.19
CA TYR A 53 -2.66 -2.16 -2.76
C TYR A 53 -2.49 -1.63 -4.19
N GLU A 54 -3.52 -1.75 -5.02
CA GLU A 54 -3.51 -1.19 -6.38
C GLU A 54 -3.29 0.33 -6.33
N LEU A 55 -3.95 1.05 -5.43
CA LEU A 55 -3.70 2.47 -5.23
C LEU A 55 -2.26 2.76 -4.74
N LEU A 56 -1.71 1.91 -3.87
CA LEU A 56 -0.32 2.04 -3.41
C LEU A 56 0.68 1.83 -4.55
N LEU A 57 0.48 0.81 -5.39
CA LEU A 57 1.28 0.56 -6.59
C LEU A 57 1.19 1.71 -7.58
N LEU A 58 0.00 2.29 -7.72
CA LEU A 58 -0.25 3.47 -8.53
C LEU A 58 0.55 4.68 -8.04
N LEU A 59 0.58 4.90 -6.72
CA LEU A 59 1.42 5.93 -6.09
C LEU A 59 2.91 5.62 -6.22
N ALA A 60 3.28 4.34 -6.24
CA ALA A 60 4.65 3.87 -6.46
C ALA A 60 5.11 3.93 -7.92
N GLY A 61 4.19 4.16 -8.87
CA GLY A 61 4.49 4.06 -10.30
C GLY A 61 4.82 2.64 -10.78
N GLU A 62 4.46 1.61 -9.99
CA GLU A 62 4.73 0.20 -10.28
C GLU A 62 3.48 -0.58 -10.70
N HIS A 63 2.36 0.10 -10.88
CA HIS A 63 1.15 -0.59 -11.26
C HIS A 63 1.25 -1.08 -12.73
N PRO A 64 1.11 -2.39 -13.00
CA PRO A 64 1.40 -2.96 -14.32
C PRO A 64 0.45 -2.49 -15.43
N GLU A 65 -0.78 -2.10 -15.07
CA GLU A 65 -1.84 -1.76 -16.04
C GLU A 65 -2.23 -0.27 -16.04
N TYR A 66 -1.86 0.50 -15.02
CA TYR A 66 -2.40 1.85 -14.79
C TYR A 66 -1.32 2.78 -14.27
N GLU A 67 -1.39 4.08 -14.58
CA GLU A 67 -0.46 5.10 -14.09
C GLU A 67 -1.25 6.29 -13.51
N LEU A 68 -0.75 6.89 -12.43
CA LEU A 68 -1.33 8.12 -11.90
C LEU A 68 -0.89 9.33 -12.72
N VAL A 69 -1.82 9.85 -13.50
CA VAL A 69 -1.67 11.13 -14.18
C VAL A 69 -2.23 12.27 -13.32
N LYS A 70 -1.43 13.32 -13.12
CA LYS A 70 -1.91 14.55 -12.46
C LYS A 70 -3.02 15.15 -13.31
N LYS A 71 -4.21 15.35 -12.73
CA LYS A 71 -5.28 16.11 -13.41
C LYS A 71 -4.79 17.53 -13.70
N LYS A 72 -4.95 17.94 -14.97
CA LYS A 72 -4.71 19.31 -15.44
C LYS A 72 -5.68 20.30 -14.82
#